data_AF-A0A292GMI3-F1
#
_entry.id   AF-A0A292GMI3-F1
#
_cell.length_a   1.000
_cell.length_b   1.000
_cell.length_c   1.000
_cell.angle_alpha   90.00
_cell.angle_beta   90.00
_cell.angle_gamma   90.00
#
_symmetry.space_group_name_H-M   'P 1'
#
loop_
_entity.id
_entity.type
_entity.pdbx_description
1 polymer ?
#
loop_
_entity_poly.entity_id
_entity_poly.type
_entity_poly.pdbx_seq_one_letter_code
_entity_poly.pdbx_strand_id
1 'polypeptide(L)'
;MLIKRIVCEVDTANAEAFAKAQSEWEALSHVNGFIKQAGGWRKTIDGPLTAEIISVWENREAYDHFMENEHDSIYDDNEQKAVILSLEVTLYEEDKSFVHDLLHNPDIQYEPDWTVLKA
;
A
#
# COMPACT_ATOMS: atom_id res chain seq x y z
N MET A 1 14.55 4.26 7.99
CA MET A 1 13.41 4.66 7.11
C MET A 1 12.17 4.09 7.75
N LEU A 2 10.98 4.65 7.51
CA LEU A 2 9.75 4.02 7.97
C LEU A 2 9.14 3.22 6.82
N ILE A 3 8.75 1.99 7.09
CA ILE A 3 8.01 1.12 6.17
C ILE A 3 6.63 0.88 6.75
N LYS A 4 5.61 1.14 5.94
CA LYS A 4 4.23 0.76 6.23
C LYS A 4 3.85 -0.40 5.34
N ARG A 5 3.53 -1.53 5.96
CA ARG A 5 2.97 -2.71 5.31
C ARG A 5 1.48 -2.73 5.57
N ILE A 6 0.70 -2.90 4.51
CA ILE A 6 -0.75 -2.96 4.54
C ILE A 6 -1.15 -4.30 3.93
N VAL A 7 -1.93 -5.08 4.64
CA VAL A 7 -2.47 -6.36 4.16
C VAL A 7 -3.98 -6.23 4.16
N CYS A 8 -4.59 -6.43 3.00
CA CYS A 8 -6.03 -6.34 2.82
C CYS A 8 -6.58 -7.68 2.34
N GLU A 9 -7.68 -8.14 2.94
CA GLU A 9 -8.51 -9.17 2.32
C GLU A 9 -9.59 -8.52 1.48
N VAL A 10 -9.74 -8.99 0.25
CA VAL A 10 -10.65 -8.45 -0.77
C VAL A 10 -11.43 -9.61 -1.37
N ASP A 11 -12.74 -9.45 -1.48
CA ASP A 11 -13.56 -10.43 -2.20
C ASP A 11 -13.15 -10.47 -3.68
N THR A 12 -13.08 -11.64 -4.28
CA THR A 12 -12.75 -11.81 -5.70
C THR A 12 -13.65 -10.97 -6.61
N ALA A 13 -14.93 -10.78 -6.26
CA ALA A 13 -15.86 -9.94 -7.01
C ALA A 13 -15.49 -8.44 -7.01
N ASN A 14 -14.72 -7.99 -6.01
CA ASN A 14 -14.32 -6.60 -5.85
C ASN A 14 -12.84 -6.34 -6.18
N ALA A 15 -12.11 -7.35 -6.66
CA ALA A 15 -10.69 -7.26 -6.96
C ALA A 15 -10.34 -6.11 -7.92
N GLU A 16 -11.13 -5.95 -8.97
CA GLU A 16 -10.93 -4.90 -9.98
C GLU A 16 -11.20 -3.50 -9.41
N ALA A 17 -12.28 -3.35 -8.64
CA ALA A 17 -12.61 -2.10 -7.96
C ALA A 17 -11.51 -1.70 -6.96
N PHE A 18 -11.00 -2.68 -6.20
CA PHE A 18 -9.86 -2.46 -5.30
C PHE A 18 -8.61 -2.05 -6.06
N ALA A 19 -8.26 -2.74 -7.15
CA ALA A 19 -7.08 -2.42 -7.94
C ALA A 19 -7.14 -1.02 -8.54
N LYS A 20 -8.33 -0.60 -9.00
CA LYS A 20 -8.58 0.76 -9.47
C LYS A 20 -8.37 1.79 -8.35
N ALA A 21 -9.01 1.60 -7.20
CA ALA A 21 -8.83 2.51 -6.07
C ALA A 21 -7.37 2.56 -5.60
N GLN A 22 -6.64 1.43 -5.67
CA GLN A 22 -5.22 1.37 -5.34
C GLN A 22 -4.34 2.21 -6.30
N SER A 23 -4.73 2.34 -7.57
CA SER A 23 -4.02 3.18 -8.54
C SER A 23 -4.19 4.69 -8.28
N GLU A 24 -5.27 5.10 -7.62
CA GLU A 24 -5.55 6.52 -7.30
C GLU A 24 -4.62 7.06 -6.21
N TRP A 25 -3.86 6.18 -5.53
CA TRP A 25 -2.80 6.57 -4.60
C TRP A 25 -1.58 7.22 -5.28
N GLU A 26 -1.58 7.43 -6.60
CA GLU A 26 -0.56 8.21 -7.31
C GLU A 26 -0.31 9.59 -6.65
N ALA A 27 -1.32 10.18 -6.01
CA ALA A 27 -1.19 11.43 -5.25
C ALA A 27 -0.07 11.41 -4.19
N LEU A 28 0.30 10.23 -3.67
CA LEU A 28 1.43 10.08 -2.74
C LEU A 28 2.77 10.54 -3.33
N SER A 29 2.92 10.50 -4.66
CA SER A 29 4.14 10.95 -5.35
C SER A 29 4.54 12.40 -5.01
N HIS A 30 3.58 13.22 -4.57
CA HIS A 30 3.77 14.63 -4.20
C HIS A 30 3.86 14.86 -2.68
N VAL A 31 3.71 13.82 -1.86
CA VAL A 31 3.74 13.94 -0.41
C VAL A 31 5.18 14.06 0.10
N ASN A 32 5.41 15.03 0.97
CA ASN A 32 6.74 15.25 1.54
C ASN A 32 7.19 14.04 2.37
N GLY A 33 8.43 13.62 2.13
CA GLY A 33 9.03 12.46 2.80
C GLY A 33 8.50 11.09 2.35
N PHE A 34 7.55 11.02 1.42
CA PHE A 34 7.24 9.78 0.70
C PHE A 34 8.41 9.42 -0.25
N ILE A 35 8.74 8.13 -0.33
CA ILE A 35 9.80 7.63 -1.21
C ILE A 35 9.21 6.77 -2.33
N LYS A 36 8.45 5.74 -1.96
CA LYS A 36 7.83 4.82 -2.90
C LYS A 36 6.70 4.03 -2.27
N GLN A 37 5.79 3.54 -3.12
CA GLN A 37 4.80 2.54 -2.81
C GLN A 37 4.84 1.47 -3.90
N ALA A 38 4.61 0.22 -3.50
CA ALA A 38 4.47 -0.90 -4.40
C ALA A 38 3.68 -2.02 -3.72
N GLY A 39 3.10 -2.93 -4.50
CA GLY A 39 2.33 -4.02 -3.93
C GLY A 39 1.81 -4.97 -4.98
N GLY A 40 0.98 -5.89 -4.53
CA GLY A 40 0.31 -6.83 -5.40
C GLY A 40 -0.54 -7.84 -4.63
N TRP A 41 -1.01 -8.85 -5.34
CA TRP A 41 -1.82 -9.92 -4.77
C TRP A 41 -0.94 -11.05 -4.26
N ARG A 42 -1.16 -11.54 -3.05
CA ARG A 42 -0.57 -12.80 -2.60
C ARG A 42 -1.12 -13.95 -3.42
N LYS A 43 -0.26 -14.90 -3.75
CA LYS A 43 -0.61 -16.14 -4.45
C LYS A 43 -1.29 -17.10 -3.47
N THR A 44 -2.56 -16.86 -3.18
CA THR A 44 -3.40 -17.77 -2.40
C THR A 44 -4.13 -18.74 -3.34
N ILE A 45 -4.36 -19.97 -2.88
CA ILE A 45 -4.99 -21.03 -3.69
C ILE A 45 -6.51 -21.10 -3.44
N ASP A 46 -6.95 -20.71 -2.24
CA ASP A 46 -8.36 -20.77 -1.82
C ASP A 46 -8.70 -19.60 -0.90
N GLY A 47 -9.91 -19.02 -1.04
CA GLY A 47 -10.43 -17.94 -0.18
C GLY A 47 -10.43 -16.54 -0.82
N PRO A 48 -10.71 -15.49 -0.05
CA PRO A 48 -10.62 -14.11 -0.52
C PRO A 48 -9.19 -13.77 -0.98
N LEU A 49 -9.07 -12.84 -1.92
CA LEU A 49 -7.78 -12.37 -2.38
C LEU A 49 -7.11 -11.56 -1.27
N THR A 50 -5.80 -11.73 -1.11
CA THR A 50 -5.03 -10.93 -0.16
C THR A 50 -4.14 -9.95 -0.93
N ALA A 51 -4.43 -8.65 -0.85
CA ALA A 51 -3.53 -7.62 -1.33
C ALA A 51 -2.48 -7.30 -0.27
N GLU A 52 -1.25 -7.07 -0.69
CA GLU A 52 -0.19 -6.56 0.16
C GLU A 52 0.43 -5.32 -0.49
N ILE A 53 0.39 -4.20 0.23
CA ILE A 53 0.91 -2.91 -0.19
C ILE A 53 2.00 -2.47 0.79
N ILE A 54 3.10 -1.98 0.25
CA ILE A 54 4.26 -1.53 1.01
C ILE A 54 4.53 -0.09 0.58
N SER A 55 4.48 0.83 1.54
CA SER A 55 4.95 2.20 1.34
C SER A 55 6.16 2.49 2.20
N VAL A 56 7.04 3.32 1.66
CA VAL A 56 8.35 3.63 2.22
C VAL A 56 8.48 5.13 2.35
N TRP A 57 8.92 5.55 3.53
CA TRP A 57 8.99 6.93 3.96
C TRP A 57 10.40 7.24 4.48
N GLU A 58 10.83 8.49 4.32
CA GLU A 58 12.13 8.98 4.76
C GLU A 58 12.32 8.74 6.26
N ASN A 59 11.30 9.06 7.05
CA ASN A 59 11.29 8.92 8.50
C ASN A 59 9.84 8.87 9.04
N ARG A 60 9.73 8.66 10.36
CA ARG A 60 8.45 8.61 11.08
C ARG A 60 7.69 9.93 11.06
N GLU A 61 8.38 11.05 11.22
CA GLU A 61 7.78 12.39 11.25
C GLU A 61 7.04 12.73 9.95
N ALA A 62 7.63 12.43 8.80
CA ALA A 62 6.99 12.62 7.50
C ALA A 62 5.74 11.76 7.33
N TYR A 63 5.77 10.52 7.81
CA TYR A 63 4.61 9.64 7.79
C TYR A 63 3.49 10.13 8.72
N ASP A 64 3.84 10.54 9.94
CA ASP A 64 2.84 11.03 10.90
C ASP A 64 2.18 12.32 10.38
N HIS A 65 2.96 13.24 9.78
CA HIS A 65 2.40 14.43 9.11
C HIS A 65 1.41 14.05 8.01
N PHE A 66 1.78 13.08 7.16
CA PHE A 66 0.90 12.57 6.11
C PHE A 66 -0.41 12.02 6.68
N MET A 67 -0.34 11.23 7.76
CA MET A 67 -1.52 10.67 8.42
C MET A 67 -2.44 11.76 9.00
N GLU A 68 -1.88 12.88 9.45
CA GLU A 68 -2.63 13.98 10.07
C GLU A 68 -3.29 14.93 9.06
N ASN A 69 -2.71 15.12 7.86
CA ASN A 69 -3.11 16.22 6.97
C ASN A 69 -3.63 15.76 5.61
N GLU A 70 -3.01 14.76 4.98
CA GLU A 70 -3.32 14.36 3.59
C GLU A 70 -4.03 13.01 3.48
N HIS A 71 -3.82 12.09 4.43
CA HIS A 71 -4.32 10.71 4.36
C HIS A 71 -5.83 10.64 4.18
N ASP A 72 -6.59 11.31 5.04
CA ASP A 72 -8.06 11.19 5.03
C ASP A 72 -8.67 11.78 3.77
N SER A 73 -8.07 12.84 3.19
CA SER A 73 -8.55 13.38 1.91
C SER A 73 -8.40 12.36 0.78
N ILE A 74 -7.23 11.73 0.65
CA ILE A 74 -6.99 10.73 -0.41
C ILE A 74 -7.84 9.48 -0.17
N TYR A 75 -8.00 9.09 1.09
CA TYR A 75 -8.72 7.88 1.49
C TYR A 75 -10.24 8.01 1.47
N ASP A 76 -10.79 9.22 1.59
CA ASP A 76 -12.22 9.49 1.43
C ASP A 76 -12.59 9.75 -0.04
N ASP A 77 -11.65 10.24 -0.86
CA ASP A 77 -11.84 10.42 -2.30
C ASP A 77 -11.84 9.08 -3.07
N ASN A 78 -11.26 8.02 -2.49
CA ASN A 78 -11.27 6.69 -3.09
C ASN A 78 -12.34 5.77 -2.47
N GLU A 79 -13.04 4.97 -3.29
CA GLU A 79 -14.09 4.04 -2.84
C GLU A 79 -13.51 2.76 -2.17
N GLN A 80 -12.24 2.79 -1.75
CA GLN A 80 -11.50 1.60 -1.32
C GLN A 80 -12.05 0.98 -0.02
N LYS A 81 -12.64 1.80 0.87
CA LYS A 81 -13.30 1.32 2.11
C LYS A 81 -14.43 0.32 1.84
N ALA A 82 -15.15 0.47 0.72
CA ALA A 82 -16.35 -0.32 0.45
C ALA A 82 -16.05 -1.77 0.03
N VAL A 83 -14.81 -2.04 -0.36
CA VAL A 83 -14.40 -3.30 -0.98
C VAL A 83 -13.44 -4.13 -0.13
N ILE A 84 -12.92 -3.58 0.96
CA ILE A 84 -12.01 -4.26 1.89
C ILE A 84 -12.82 -5.06 2.92
N LEU A 85 -12.53 -6.35 3.06
CA LEU A 85 -13.11 -7.22 4.08
C LEU A 85 -12.37 -7.09 5.41
N SER A 86 -11.04 -7.02 5.36
CA SER A 86 -10.18 -6.82 6.52
C SER A 86 -8.92 -6.05 6.15
N LEU A 87 -8.37 -5.28 7.10
CA LEU A 87 -7.19 -4.45 6.93
C LEU A 87 -6.26 -4.62 8.13
N GLU A 88 -5.03 -5.01 7.87
CA GLU A 88 -3.94 -5.02 8.85
C GLU A 88 -2.86 -4.04 8.39
N VAL A 89 -2.40 -3.18 9.31
CA VAL A 89 -1.33 -2.22 9.04
C VAL A 89 -0.23 -2.42 10.07
N THR A 90 0.99 -2.62 9.58
CA THR A 90 2.19 -2.82 10.39
C THR A 90 3.26 -1.81 9.99
N LEU A 91 3.84 -1.14 10.99
CA LEU A 91 4.94 -0.19 10.80
C LEU A 91 6.27 -0.82 11.22
N TYR A 92 7.28 -0.62 10.40
CA TYR A 92 8.66 -1.07 10.66
C TYR A 92 9.61 0.12 10.53
N GLU A 93 10.55 0.24 11.46
CA GLU A 93 11.67 1.18 11.36
C GLU A 93 12.95 0.41 11.07
N GLU A 94 13.17 0.13 9.79
CA GLU A 94 14.22 -0.79 9.34
C GLU A 94 15.10 -0.15 8.26
N ASP A 95 16.15 -0.88 7.87
CA ASP A 95 17.07 -0.49 6.82
C ASP A 95 16.62 -0.96 5.41
N LYS A 96 17.42 -0.60 4.40
CA LYS A 96 17.10 -0.85 2.99
C LYS A 96 17.03 -2.34 2.62
N SER A 97 17.73 -3.22 3.33
CA SER A 97 17.75 -4.66 3.04
C SER A 97 16.40 -5.30 3.35
N PHE A 98 15.82 -4.96 4.50
CA PHE A 98 14.46 -5.38 4.86
C PHE A 98 13.42 -4.90 3.84
N VAL A 99 13.53 -3.66 3.37
CA VAL A 99 12.63 -3.11 2.34
C VAL A 99 12.76 -3.87 1.02
N HIS A 100 13.98 -4.27 0.65
CA HIS A 100 14.21 -5.03 -0.58
C HIS A 100 13.51 -6.38 -0.50
N ASP A 101 13.69 -7.13 0.58
CA ASP A 101 13.11 -8.46 0.74
C ASP A 101 11.58 -8.43 0.73
N LEU A 102 10.98 -7.42 1.38
CA LEU A 102 9.54 -7.26 1.45
C LEU A 102 8.91 -6.98 0.06
N LEU A 103 9.59 -6.18 -0.77
CA LEU A 103 9.12 -5.85 -2.12
C LEU A 103 9.35 -6.95 -3.15
N HIS A 104 10.31 -7.84 -2.91
CA HIS A 104 10.64 -8.95 -3.81
C HIS A 104 10.12 -10.29 -3.29
N ASN A 105 9.11 -10.24 -2.42
CA ASN A 105 8.49 -11.45 -1.89
C ASN A 105 7.93 -12.32 -3.05
N PRO A 106 8.45 -13.53 -3.27
CA PRO A 106 8.06 -14.38 -4.38
C PRO A 106 6.59 -14.84 -4.30
N ASP A 107 5.98 -14.76 -3.13
CA ASP A 107 4.58 -15.09 -2.90
C ASP A 107 3.62 -13.98 -3.33
N ILE A 108 4.14 -12.80 -3.73
CA ILE A 108 3.34 -11.69 -4.24
C ILE A 108 3.43 -11.67 -5.77
N GLN A 109 2.27 -11.70 -6.42
CA GLN A 109 2.11 -11.28 -7.81
C GLN A 109 2.03 -9.76 -7.85
N TYR A 110 3.11 -9.13 -8.30
CA TYR A 110 3.25 -7.68 -8.37
C TYR A 110 2.27 -7.03 -9.36
N GLU A 111 1.63 -5.94 -8.94
CA GLU A 111 0.74 -5.13 -9.77
C GLU A 111 1.42 -3.79 -10.12
N PRO A 112 1.84 -3.57 -11.38
CA PRO A 112 2.56 -2.36 -11.78
C PRO A 112 1.80 -1.06 -11.51
N ASP A 113 0.48 -1.07 -11.68
CA ASP A 113 -0.37 0.12 -11.53
C ASP A 113 -0.52 0.55 -10.05
N TRP A 114 -0.03 -0.25 -9.10
CA TRP A 114 -0.01 0.11 -7.67
C TRP A 114 1.31 0.76 -7.26
N THR A 115 2.25 0.85 -8.20
CA THR A 115 3.56 1.45 -7.99
C THR A 115 3.46 2.96 -8.02
N VAL A 116 3.91 3.61 -6.96
CA VAL A 116 4.04 5.06 -6.91
C VAL A 116 5.48 5.40 -6.55
N LEU A 117 6.11 6.25 -7.37
CA LEU A 117 7.43 6.79 -7.08
C LEU A 117 7.28 8.27 -6.77
N LYS A 118 8.14 8.78 -5.88
CA LYS A 118 8.23 10.23 -5.65
C LYS A 118 8.52 10.95 -6.97
N ALA A 119 7.76 12.01 -7.25
CA ALA A 119 7.90 12.84 -8.45
C ALA A 119 9.17 13.71 -8.45
#